data_AF-K9VU74-F1
#
_entry.id   AF-K9VU74-F1
#
_cell.length_a   1.000
_cell.length_b   1.000
_cell.length_c   1.000
_cell.angle_alpha   90.00
_cell.angle_beta   90.00
_cell.angle_gamma   90.00
#
_symmetry.space_group_name_H-M   'P 1'
#
loop_
_entity.id
_entity.type
_entity.pdbx_description
1 polymer ?
#
loop_
_entity_poly.entity_id
_entity_poly.type
_entity_poly.pdbx_seq_one_letter_code
_entity_poly.pdbx_strand_id
1 'polypeptide(L)' 'MTPSDQEQLKVYLKAAAEILYRNTAPSELESFDSIEKSLRQKMLEEVGPELGNFFFQQYQEFKQENPEK' A
#
# COMPACT_ATOMS: atom_id res chain seq x y z
N MET A 1 -14.69 -6.52 6.01
CA MET A 1 -14.89 -5.85 4.72
C MET A 1 -16.20 -6.32 4.14
N THR A 2 -17.08 -5.38 3.83
CA THR A 2 -18.29 -5.67 3.06
C THR A 2 -17.94 -5.97 1.60
N PRO A 3 -18.85 -6.54 0.79
CA PRO A 3 -18.62 -6.71 -0.65
C PRO A 3 -18.33 -5.37 -1.35
N SER A 4 -19.02 -4.30 -0.95
CA SER A 4 -18.76 -2.95 -1.49
C SER A 4 -17.34 -2.48 -1.18
N ASP A 5 -16.85 -2.68 0.06
CA ASP A 5 -15.47 -2.33 0.42
C ASP A 5 -14.44 -3.15 -0.38
N GLN A 6 -14.74 -4.42 -0.65
CA GLN A 6 -13.87 -5.28 -1.47
C GLN A 6 -13.75 -4.79 -2.91
N GLU A 7 -14.86 -4.41 -3.53
CA GLU A 7 -14.87 -3.88 -4.90
C GLU A 7 -14.13 -2.55 -4.98
N GLN A 8 -14.42 -1.65 -4.04
CA GLN A 8 -13.74 -0.36 -3.96
C GLN A 8 -12.22 -0.52 -3.74
N LEU A 9 -11.81 -1.42 -2.84
CA LEU A 9 -10.40 -1.72 -2.62
C LEU A 9 -9.74 -2.25 -3.90
N LYS A 10 -10.38 -3.14 -4.65
CA LYS A 10 -9.85 -3.65 -5.93
C LYS A 10 -9.62 -2.52 -6.94
N VAL A 11 -10.53 -1.55 -7.02
CA VAL A 11 -10.37 -0.39 -7.91
C VAL A 11 -9.15 0.43 -7.53
N TYR A 12 -8.97 0.74 -6.24
CA TYR A 12 -7.82 1.51 -5.77
C TYR A 12 -6.50 0.74 -5.95
N LEU A 13 -6.48 -0.56 -5.65
CA LEU A 13 -5.28 -1.38 -5.84
C LEU A 13 -4.90 -1.50 -7.32
N LYS A 14 -5.87 -1.55 -8.24
CA LYS A 14 -5.59 -1.53 -9.67
C LYS A 14 -4.94 -0.20 -10.09
N ALA A 15 -5.49 0.92 -9.63
CA ALA A 15 -4.90 2.24 -9.91
C ALA A 15 -3.48 2.37 -9.32
N ALA A 16 -3.26 1.89 -8.10
CA ALA A 16 -1.94 1.86 -7.49
C ALA A 16 -0.97 0.99 -8.31
N ALA A 17 -1.38 -0.20 -8.75
CA ALA A 17 -0.56 -1.09 -9.56
C ALA A 17 -0.14 -0.45 -10.89
N GLU A 18 -1.06 0.26 -11.58
CA GLU A 18 -0.75 0.98 -12.82
C GLU A 18 0.30 2.09 -12.59
N ILE A 19 0.21 2.81 -11.47
CA ILE A 19 1.17 3.84 -11.08
C ILE A 19 2.54 3.23 -10.75
N LEU A 20 2.57 2.12 -10.02
CA LEU A 20 3.83 1.45 -9.66
C LEU A 20 4.51 0.91 -10.92
N TYR A 21 3.76 0.24 -11.79
CA TYR A 21 4.26 -0.35 -13.03
C TYR A 21 4.87 0.67 -13.98
N ARG A 22 4.20 1.82 -14.24
CA ARG A 22 4.73 2.87 -15.13
C ARG A 22 6.01 3.54 -14.60
N ASN A 23 6.28 3.39 -13.30
CA ASN A 23 7.48 3.89 -12.63
C ASN A 23 8.49 2.77 -12.32
N THR A 24 8.35 1.60 -12.93
CA THR A 24 9.32 0.50 -12.85
C THR A 24 10.18 0.50 -14.10
N ALA A 25 11.50 0.34 -13.97
CA ALA A 25 12.37 0.29 -15.14
C ALA A 25 12.10 -0.99 -15.96
N PRO A 26 12.24 -0.96 -17.31
CA PRO A 26 12.03 -2.14 -18.14
C PRO A 26 12.88 -3.36 -17.72
N SER A 27 14.13 -3.12 -17.27
CA SER A 27 15.04 -4.17 -16.78
C SER A 27 14.52 -4.88 -15.53
N GLU A 28 13.67 -4.22 -14.74
CA GLU A 28 13.05 -4.80 -13.54
C GLU A 28 11.77 -5.59 -13.88
N LEU A 29 11.31 -5.56 -15.14
CA LEU A 29 10.11 -6.25 -15.62
C LEU A 29 10.41 -7.50 -16.47
N GLU A 30 11.68 -7.90 -16.57
CA GLU A 30 12.13 -8.97 -17.49
C GLU A 30 11.76 -10.39 -17.05
N SER A 31 11.47 -10.61 -15.77
CA SER A 31 11.18 -11.93 -15.21
C SER A 31 10.26 -11.84 -14.00
N PHE A 32 9.64 -12.95 -13.62
CA PHE A 32 8.86 -13.00 -12.38
C PHE A 32 9.68 -12.64 -11.14
N ASP A 33 10.95 -13.06 -11.08
CA ASP A 33 11.85 -12.76 -9.96
C ASP A 33 12.17 -11.25 -9.87
N SER A 34 12.49 -10.62 -10.99
CA SER A 34 12.76 -9.17 -11.01
C SER A 34 11.51 -8.34 -10.73
N ILE A 35 10.36 -8.74 -11.28
CA ILE A 35 9.06 -8.09 -11.01
C ILE A 35 8.73 -8.16 -9.52
N GLU A 36 8.87 -9.35 -8.92
CA GLU A 36 8.55 -9.57 -7.51
C GLU A 36 9.45 -8.73 -6.59
N LYS A 37 10.76 -8.71 -6.85
CA LYS A 37 11.72 -7.88 -6.10
C LYS A 37 11.39 -6.40 -6.20
N SER A 38 11.16 -5.89 -7.41
CA SER A 38 10.83 -4.48 -7.62
C SER A 38 9.50 -4.10 -6.97
N LEU A 39 8.47 -4.94 -7.10
CA LEU A 39 7.18 -4.72 -6.45
C LEU A 39 7.32 -4.71 -4.93
N ARG A 40 8.05 -5.67 -4.33
CA ARG A 40 8.30 -5.69 -2.88
C ARG A 40 8.99 -4.41 -2.41
N GLN A 41 10.01 -3.95 -3.13
CA GLN A 41 10.72 -2.72 -2.77
C GLN A 41 9.77 -1.52 -2.82
N LYS A 42 8.99 -1.36 -3.89
CA LYS A 42 7.99 -0.29 -4.01
C LYS A 42 6.90 -0.38 -2.94
N MET A 43 6.50 -1.57 -2.53
CA MET A 43 5.56 -1.75 -1.41
C MET A 43 6.16 -1.23 -0.10
N LEU A 44 7.46 -1.40 0.14
CA LEU A 44 8.13 -0.92 1.35
C LEU A 44 8.39 0.59 1.32
N GLU A 45 8.77 1.12 0.17
CA GLU A 45 9.20 2.52 0.04
C GLU A 45 8.04 3.49 -0.20
N GLU A 46 7.01 3.08 -0.95
CA GLU A 46 5.95 3.99 -1.41
C GLU A 46 4.59 3.69 -0.75
N VAL A 47 4.22 2.41 -0.62
CA VAL A 47 2.86 2.03 -0.14
C VAL A 47 2.81 1.88 1.38
N GLY A 48 3.80 1.21 1.95
CA GLY A 48 3.90 0.93 3.38
C GLY A 48 3.82 2.18 4.25
N PRO A 49 4.57 3.25 3.95
CA PRO A 49 4.51 4.50 4.71
C PRO A 49 3.12 5.15 4.71
N GLU A 50 2.42 5.19 3.57
CA GLU A 50 1.08 5.79 3.48
C GLU A 50 0.06 5.05 4.34
N LEU A 51 0.05 3.71 4.27
CA LEU A 51 -0.81 2.89 5.12
C LEU A 51 -0.42 3.01 6.59
N GLY A 52 0.88 2.94 6.88
CA GLY A 52 1.43 3.05 8.23
C GLY A 52 1.08 4.38 8.88
N ASN A 53 1.20 5.49 8.14
CA ASN A 53 0.85 6.83 8.61
C ASN A 53 -0.63 6.93 8.99
N PHE A 54 -1.53 6.40 8.16
CA PHE A 54 -2.95 6.37 8.47
C PHE A 54 -3.23 5.62 9.78
N PHE A 55 -2.73 4.38 9.92
CA PHE A 55 -2.95 3.59 11.14
C PHE A 55 -2.28 4.21 12.38
N PHE A 56 -1.13 4.84 12.21
CA PHE A 56 -0.46 5.55 13.30
C PHE A 56 -1.29 6.75 13.78
N GLN A 57 -1.84 7.55 12.86
CA GLN A 57 -2.74 8.66 13.21
C GLN A 57 -3.97 8.17 13.98
N GLN A 58 -4.63 7.12 13.46
CA GLN A 58 -5.78 6.51 14.14
C GLN A 58 -5.42 6.00 15.55
N TYR A 59 -4.22 5.44 15.72
CA TYR A 59 -3.73 5.02 17.03
C TYR A 59 -3.48 6.19 17.99
N GLN A 60 -2.94 7.32 17.50
CA GLN A 60 -2.74 8.51 18.31
C GLN A 60 -4.08 9.13 18.76
N GLU A 61 -5.05 9.22 17.86
CA GLU A 61 -6.42 9.69 18.17
C GLU A 61 -7.06 8.80 19.24
N PHE A 62 -6.99 7.48 19.06
CA PHE A 62 -7.50 6.52 20.04
C PHE A 62 -6.86 6.70 21.43
N LYS A 63 -5.55 6.93 21.49
CA LYS A 63 -4.83 7.20 22.74
C LYS A 63 -5.22 8.52 23.39
N GLN A 64 -5.49 9.57 22.61
CA GLN A 64 -5.95 10.85 23.14
C GLN A 64 -7.36 10.74 23.73
N GLU A 65 -8.24 9.94 23.11
CA GLU A 65 -9.59 9.67 23.59
C GLU A 65 -9.61 8.71 24.79
N ASN A 66 -8.59 7.85 24.91
CA ASN A 66 -8.45 6.84 25.97
C ASN A 66 -7.07 6.93 26.62
N PRO A 67 -6.77 8.04 27.34
CA PRO A 67 -5.42 8.31 27.83
C PRO A 67 -4.91 7.28 28.85
N GLU A 68 -5.78 6.49 29.49
CA GLU A 68 -5.40 5.43 30.43
C GLU A 68 -6.38 4.23 30.35
N LYS A 69 -5.87 3.09 29.91
CA LYS A 69 -6.27 1.74 30.35
C LYS A 69 -5.09 1.11 31.06
#